data_AF-A0A3A9YGS9-F1
#
_entry.id   AF-A0A3A9YGS9-F1
#
_cell.length_a   1.000
_cell.length_b   1.000
_cell.length_c   1.000
_cell.angle_alpha   90.00
_cell.angle_beta   90.00
_cell.angle_gamma   90.00
#
_symmetry.space_group_name_H-M   'P 1'
#
loop_
_entity.id
_entity.type
_entity.pdbx_description
1 polymer ?
#
loop_
_entity_poly.entity_id
_entity_poly.type
_entity_poly.pdbx_seq_one_letter_code
_entity_poly.pdbx_strand_id
1 'polypeptide(L)'
;MGELTSAKKKSTSVLHIIPEEQIGSNNCWAAALSMALQSYGTFKSEKELDQMFEANDQGLDLFTLHPQISTHFSYINSEYRSLISGNDPKLTFSEIKGHIDSSRPILIGTQNYNGFMAHALLITGYKDDNTVLVIDPWVGVLKEITLEELENYWVETIVFDK
;
A
#
# COMPACT_ATOMS: atom_id res chain seq x y z
N MET A 1 18.16 42.35 12.75
CA MET A 1 18.10 41.26 11.76
C MET A 1 17.10 40.27 12.31
N GLY A 2 15.86 40.27 11.79
CA GLY A 2 14.82 39.36 12.25
C GLY A 2 14.91 38.04 11.50
N GLU A 3 15.04 36.94 12.22
CA GLU A 3 14.92 35.60 11.65
C GLU A 3 13.50 35.41 11.12
N LEU A 4 13.37 35.34 9.79
CA LEU A 4 12.20 34.79 9.13
C LEU A 4 12.24 33.27 9.34
N THR A 5 11.63 32.79 10.42
CA THR A 5 11.26 31.39 10.54
C THR A 5 10.18 31.12 9.49
N SER A 6 10.62 30.68 8.30
CA SER A 6 9.73 30.13 7.30
C SER A 6 9.03 28.93 7.93
N ALA A 7 7.76 29.10 8.31
CA ALA A 7 6.91 27.99 8.68
C ALA A 7 6.85 27.06 7.47
N LYS A 8 7.58 25.95 7.53
CA LYS A 8 7.54 24.87 6.53
C LYS A 8 6.06 24.57 6.27
N LYS A 9 5.58 24.89 5.08
CA LYS A 9 4.19 24.65 4.70
C LYS A 9 4.00 23.14 4.76
N LYS A 10 3.12 22.66 5.64
CA LYS A 10 2.77 21.24 5.73
C LYS A 10 2.32 20.78 4.34
N SER A 11 3.06 19.82 3.78
CA SER A 11 2.78 19.26 2.46
C SER A 11 1.77 18.14 2.62
N THR A 12 0.74 18.13 1.77
CA THR A 12 -0.22 17.03 1.71
C THR A 12 -0.30 16.60 0.26
N SER A 13 -0.12 15.31 0.03
CA SER A 13 -0.26 14.69 -1.28
C SER A 13 -1.08 13.43 -1.12
N VAL A 14 -2.05 13.23 -2.00
CA VAL A 14 -2.92 12.05 -2.00
C VAL A 14 -3.21 11.68 -3.45
N LEU A 15 -3.09 10.39 -3.76
CA LEU A 15 -3.39 9.83 -5.06
C LEU A 15 -4.90 9.79 -5.28
N HIS A 16 -5.31 9.95 -6.54
CA HIS A 16 -6.71 9.80 -6.92
C HIS A 16 -7.04 8.31 -7.08
N ILE A 17 -7.31 7.65 -5.96
CA ILE A 17 -7.73 6.25 -5.87
C ILE A 17 -9.09 6.23 -5.19
N ILE A 18 -10.03 5.46 -5.73
CA ILE A 18 -11.35 5.25 -5.15
C ILE A 18 -11.21 4.17 -4.05
N PRO A 19 -11.48 4.49 -2.78
CA PRO A 19 -11.47 3.50 -1.72
C PRO A 19 -12.55 2.43 -1.93
N GLU A 20 -12.19 1.18 -1.71
CA GLU A 20 -13.05 0.01 -1.86
C GLU A 20 -12.96 -0.86 -0.61
N GLU A 21 -14.12 -1.30 -0.11
CA GLU A 21 -14.20 -2.30 0.96
C GLU A 21 -14.08 -3.70 0.34
N GLN A 22 -13.31 -4.58 0.98
CA GLN A 22 -13.13 -5.95 0.55
C GLN A 22 -14.46 -6.71 0.60
N ILE A 23 -14.76 -7.47 -0.45
CA ILE A 23 -16.00 -8.27 -0.51
C ILE A 23 -15.78 -9.63 0.18
N GLY A 24 -14.63 -10.26 -0.08
CA GLY A 24 -14.26 -11.54 0.53
C GLY A 24 -13.59 -11.37 1.90
N SER A 25 -13.83 -12.27 2.85
CA SER A 25 -13.24 -12.18 4.20
C SER A 25 -11.71 -12.26 4.22
N ASN A 26 -11.10 -12.89 3.21
CA ASN A 26 -9.66 -13.07 3.09
C ASN A 26 -9.07 -12.29 1.90
N ASN A 27 -9.82 -11.36 1.31
CA ASN A 27 -9.47 -10.69 0.06
C ASN A 27 -8.76 -9.34 0.25
N CYS A 28 -8.25 -9.05 1.44
CA CYS A 28 -7.61 -7.76 1.73
C CYS A 28 -6.51 -7.41 0.72
N TRP A 29 -5.69 -8.38 0.31
CA TRP A 29 -4.67 -8.19 -0.71
C TRP A 29 -5.22 -7.94 -2.10
N ALA A 30 -6.25 -8.68 -2.53
CA ALA A 30 -6.88 -8.49 -3.84
C ALA A 30 -7.57 -7.11 -3.92
N ALA A 31 -8.25 -6.70 -2.86
CA ALA A 31 -8.90 -5.38 -2.77
C ALA A 31 -7.87 -4.26 -2.80
N ALA A 32 -6.79 -4.39 -2.02
CA ALA A 32 -5.71 -3.40 -2.00
C ALA A 32 -4.95 -3.33 -3.35
N LEU A 33 -4.76 -4.47 -4.04
CA LEU A 33 -4.19 -4.50 -5.38
C LEU A 33 -5.14 -3.86 -6.42
N SER A 34 -6.44 -4.13 -6.36
CA SER A 34 -7.47 -3.47 -7.20
C SER A 34 -7.31 -1.95 -7.13
N MET A 35 -7.29 -1.42 -5.91
CA MET A 35 -7.13 0.02 -5.66
C MET A 35 -5.77 0.54 -6.14
N ALA A 36 -4.68 -0.19 -5.95
CA ALA A 36 -3.36 0.21 -6.43
C ALA A 36 -3.30 0.34 -7.96
N LEU A 37 -3.92 -0.62 -8.68
CA LEU A 37 -3.94 -0.68 -10.15
C LEU A 37 -4.67 0.52 -10.79
N GLN A 38 -5.57 1.18 -10.06
CA GLN A 38 -6.25 2.40 -10.53
C GLN A 38 -5.25 3.51 -10.91
N SER A 39 -4.13 3.63 -10.17
CA SER A 39 -3.06 4.61 -10.47
C SER A 39 -2.37 4.35 -11.82
N TYR A 40 -2.51 3.13 -12.35
CA TYR A 40 -1.98 2.70 -13.63
C TYR A 40 -3.06 2.64 -14.73
N GLY A 41 -4.26 3.18 -14.47
CA GLY A 41 -5.38 3.15 -15.41
C GLY A 41 -5.98 1.77 -15.62
N THR A 42 -5.75 0.85 -14.66
CA THR A 42 -6.19 -0.54 -14.73
C THR A 42 -7.24 -0.80 -13.67
N PHE A 43 -8.39 -1.32 -14.09
CA PHE A 43 -9.53 -1.58 -13.21
C PHE A 43 -9.81 -3.08 -13.22
N LYS A 44 -9.62 -3.74 -12.08
CA LYS A 44 -9.82 -5.18 -11.90
C LYS A 44 -10.54 -5.42 -10.59
N SER A 45 -11.63 -6.15 -10.63
CA SER A 45 -12.33 -6.56 -9.41
C SER A 45 -11.48 -7.55 -8.59
N GLU A 46 -11.73 -7.62 -7.27
CA GLU A 46 -11.14 -8.64 -6.40
C GLU A 46 -11.25 -10.04 -6.99
N LYS A 47 -12.44 -10.39 -7.48
CA LYS A 47 -12.70 -11.72 -8.07
C LYS A 47 -11.85 -11.99 -9.31
N GLU A 48 -11.64 -10.99 -10.17
CA GLU A 48 -10.74 -11.14 -11.31
C GLU A 48 -9.29 -11.34 -10.86
N LEU A 49 -8.86 -10.62 -9.82
CA LEU A 49 -7.51 -10.74 -9.27
C LEU A 49 -7.30 -12.09 -8.59
N ASP A 50 -8.26 -12.56 -7.78
CA ASP A 50 -8.22 -13.89 -7.18
C ASP A 50 -8.09 -14.98 -8.22
N GLN A 51 -8.85 -14.89 -9.32
CA GLN A 51 -8.76 -15.84 -10.43
C GLN A 51 -7.44 -15.73 -11.19
N MET A 52 -6.93 -14.52 -11.37
CA MET A 52 -5.70 -14.25 -12.10
C MET A 52 -4.47 -14.76 -11.36
N PHE A 53 -4.44 -14.59 -10.04
CA PHE A 53 -3.33 -14.97 -9.17
C PHE A 53 -3.55 -16.29 -8.43
N GLU A 54 -4.59 -17.03 -8.80
CA GLU A 54 -4.92 -18.36 -8.26
C GLU A 54 -5.05 -18.38 -6.72
N ALA A 55 -5.78 -17.40 -6.16
CA ALA A 55 -6.04 -17.31 -4.73
C ALA A 55 -6.62 -18.63 -4.16
N ASN A 56 -6.18 -19.00 -2.97
CA ASN A 56 -6.73 -20.14 -2.23
C ASN A 56 -7.74 -19.65 -1.17
N ASP A 57 -8.23 -20.56 -0.32
CA ASP A 57 -9.22 -20.21 0.72
C ASP A 57 -8.72 -19.19 1.76
N GLN A 58 -7.40 -18.95 1.84
CA GLN A 58 -6.76 -17.92 2.67
C GLN A 58 -6.55 -16.59 1.93
N GLY A 59 -7.00 -16.48 0.68
CA GLY A 59 -6.79 -15.32 -0.18
C GLY A 59 -5.44 -15.35 -0.88
N LEU A 60 -4.99 -14.15 -1.27
CA LEU A 60 -3.65 -13.94 -1.85
C LEU A 60 -2.62 -13.74 -0.74
N ASP A 61 -1.37 -14.12 -1.01
CA ASP A 61 -0.22 -13.79 -0.18
C ASP A 61 0.81 -12.98 -0.98
N LEU A 62 1.50 -12.06 -0.31
CA LEU A 62 2.37 -11.09 -1.00
C LEU A 62 3.57 -11.74 -1.68
N PHE A 63 4.09 -12.80 -1.07
CA PHE A 63 5.24 -13.55 -1.58
C PHE A 63 4.91 -14.25 -2.91
N THR A 64 3.70 -14.78 -3.05
CA THR A 64 3.20 -15.40 -4.30
C THR A 64 2.75 -14.36 -5.31
N LEU A 65 2.20 -13.23 -4.86
CA LEU A 65 1.69 -12.15 -5.70
C LEU A 65 2.82 -11.40 -6.42
N HIS A 66 3.89 -11.03 -5.70
CA HIS A 66 4.98 -10.21 -6.25
C HIS A 66 5.61 -10.77 -7.55
N PRO A 67 6.02 -12.06 -7.62
CA PRO A 67 6.63 -12.63 -8.83
C PRO A 67 5.69 -12.65 -10.05
N GLN A 68 4.37 -12.63 -9.82
CA GLN A 68 3.37 -12.77 -10.88
C GLN A 68 2.89 -11.42 -11.43
N ILE A 69 3.07 -10.31 -10.69
CA ILE A 69 2.61 -8.97 -11.10
C ILE A 69 3.08 -8.66 -12.53
N SER A 70 4.38 -8.79 -12.82
CA SER A 70 4.94 -8.43 -14.12
C SER A 70 4.52 -9.38 -15.24
N THR A 71 4.10 -10.61 -14.90
CA THR A 71 3.56 -11.57 -15.87
C THR A 71 2.16 -11.15 -16.34
N HIS A 72 1.31 -10.68 -15.42
CA HIS A 72 -0.04 -10.24 -15.75
C HIS A 72 -0.13 -8.77 -16.18
N PHE A 73 0.80 -7.95 -15.68
CA PHE A 73 0.88 -6.52 -15.93
C PHE A 73 2.30 -6.17 -16.40
N SER A 74 2.61 -6.46 -17.67
CA SER A 74 3.96 -6.30 -18.26
C SER A 74 4.54 -4.88 -18.22
N TYR A 75 3.70 -3.87 -17.99
CA TYR A 75 4.08 -2.47 -17.80
C TYR A 75 4.24 -2.09 -16.32
N ILE A 76 4.17 -3.05 -15.41
CA ILE A 76 4.36 -2.87 -13.97
C ILE A 76 5.49 -3.80 -13.53
N ASN A 77 6.62 -3.20 -13.22
CA ASN A 77 7.63 -3.80 -12.38
C ASN A 77 7.19 -3.69 -10.91
N SER A 78 7.73 -4.54 -10.05
CA SER A 78 7.54 -4.37 -8.62
C SER A 78 8.83 -4.62 -7.86
N GLU A 79 8.95 -3.99 -6.71
CA GLU A 79 9.96 -4.25 -5.69
C GLU A 79 9.26 -4.78 -4.45
N TYR A 80 9.76 -5.89 -3.91
CA TYR A 80 9.28 -6.48 -2.67
C TYR A 80 10.32 -6.30 -1.57
N ARG A 81 9.87 -5.88 -0.38
CA ARG A 81 10.66 -5.81 0.86
C ARG A 81 9.93 -6.56 1.96
N SER A 82 10.65 -7.38 2.72
CA SER A 82 10.06 -8.16 3.81
C SER A 82 10.93 -8.24 5.03
N LEU A 83 10.36 -7.90 6.19
CA LEU A 83 10.95 -8.18 7.50
C LEU A 83 10.84 -9.67 7.87
N ILE A 84 9.96 -10.43 7.22
CA ILE A 84 9.71 -11.85 7.54
C ILE A 84 10.69 -12.76 6.81
N SER A 85 10.90 -12.53 5.51
CA SER A 85 11.70 -13.41 4.65
C SER A 85 13.10 -12.89 4.31
N GLY A 86 13.29 -11.55 4.29
CA GLY A 86 14.54 -10.91 3.85
C GLY A 86 15.26 -10.05 4.90
N ASN A 87 14.59 -9.71 6.01
CA ASN A 87 15.04 -8.67 6.95
C ASN A 87 15.30 -7.31 6.25
N ASP A 88 14.50 -7.00 5.23
CA ASP A 88 14.59 -5.74 4.49
C ASP A 88 14.02 -4.59 5.34
N PRO A 89 14.65 -3.40 5.32
CA PRO A 89 14.10 -2.25 6.02
C PRO A 89 12.77 -1.80 5.41
N LYS A 90 11.87 -1.32 6.26
CA LYS A 90 10.67 -0.58 5.84
C LYS A 90 11.07 0.67 5.04
N LEU A 91 10.16 1.16 4.20
CA LEU A 91 10.38 2.42 3.50
C LEU A 91 10.47 3.57 4.51
N THR A 92 11.48 4.40 4.35
CA THR A 92 11.56 5.68 5.06
C THR A 92 10.46 6.62 4.58
N PHE A 93 10.11 7.63 5.40
CA PHE A 93 9.14 8.65 4.98
C PHE A 93 9.54 9.35 3.66
N SER A 94 10.84 9.57 3.44
CA SER A 94 11.34 10.17 2.20
C SER A 94 11.10 9.28 0.98
N GLU A 95 11.27 7.96 1.11
CA GLU A 95 10.96 7.01 0.04
C GLU A 95 9.45 7.00 -0.23
N ILE A 96 8.62 6.93 0.82
CA ILE A 96 7.16 6.98 0.70
C ILE A 96 6.73 8.22 -0.08
N LYS A 97 7.23 9.40 0.33
CA LYS A 97 6.98 10.66 -0.37
C LYS A 97 7.40 10.59 -1.84
N GLY A 98 8.58 10.03 -2.13
CA GLY A 98 9.07 9.87 -3.51
C GLY A 98 8.15 8.99 -4.38
N HIS A 99 7.59 7.92 -3.82
CA HIS A 99 6.62 7.08 -4.53
C HIS A 99 5.30 7.81 -4.78
N ILE A 100 4.72 8.42 -3.74
CA ILE A 100 3.46 9.16 -3.85
C ILE A 100 3.59 10.34 -4.82
N ASP A 101 4.67 11.13 -4.74
CA ASP A 101 4.94 12.25 -5.66
C ASP A 101 5.09 11.78 -7.12
N SER A 102 5.48 10.51 -7.32
CA SER A 102 5.58 9.87 -8.63
C SER A 102 4.30 9.14 -9.05
N SER A 103 3.17 9.36 -8.36
CA SER A 103 1.89 8.68 -8.61
C SER A 103 1.92 7.15 -8.43
N ARG A 104 2.79 6.65 -7.54
CA ARG A 104 2.95 5.22 -7.25
C ARG A 104 2.42 4.91 -5.86
N PRO A 105 1.26 4.25 -5.72
CA PRO A 105 0.78 3.78 -4.42
C PRO A 105 1.68 2.67 -3.88
N ILE A 106 1.64 2.45 -2.57
CA ILE A 106 2.46 1.43 -1.91
C ILE A 106 1.54 0.45 -1.21
N LEU A 107 1.66 -0.81 -1.59
CA LEU A 107 0.92 -1.90 -0.98
C LEU A 107 1.74 -2.44 0.19
N ILE A 108 1.13 -2.57 1.38
CA ILE A 108 1.84 -3.03 2.58
C ILE A 108 1.12 -4.18 3.26
N GLY A 109 1.90 -5.08 3.83
CA GLY A 109 1.44 -6.16 4.69
C GLY A 109 1.68 -5.80 6.14
N THR A 110 0.68 -6.07 6.97
CA THR A 110 0.71 -5.82 8.41
C THR A 110 0.45 -7.08 9.21
N GLN A 111 0.96 -7.14 10.44
CA GLN A 111 0.63 -8.17 11.44
C GLN A 111 0.09 -7.52 12.70
N ASN A 112 -0.87 -8.20 13.36
CA ASN A 112 -1.50 -7.75 14.61
C ASN A 112 -2.16 -6.36 14.52
N TYR A 113 -2.55 -5.93 13.32
CA TYR A 113 -3.20 -4.64 13.08
C TYR A 113 -4.70 -4.77 13.32
N ASN A 114 -5.29 -3.94 14.20
CA ASN A 114 -6.74 -3.93 14.48
C ASN A 114 -7.38 -5.31 14.79
N GLY A 115 -6.61 -6.23 15.39
CA GLY A 115 -7.07 -7.58 15.72
C GLY A 115 -6.92 -8.61 14.59
N PHE A 116 -6.44 -8.20 13.40
CA PHE A 116 -6.08 -9.12 12.33
C PHE A 116 -4.70 -9.72 12.58
N MET A 117 -4.56 -11.04 12.38
CA MET A 117 -3.26 -11.70 12.43
C MET A 117 -2.34 -11.24 11.29
N ALA A 118 -2.90 -11.11 10.08
CA ALA A 118 -2.25 -10.55 8.90
C ALA A 118 -3.30 -9.74 8.10
N HIS A 119 -2.91 -8.58 7.57
CA HIS A 119 -3.80 -7.72 6.80
C HIS A 119 -3.06 -6.84 5.79
N ALA A 120 -3.71 -6.51 4.68
CA ALA A 120 -3.19 -5.62 3.66
C ALA A 120 -3.69 -4.19 3.87
N LEU A 121 -2.83 -3.21 3.68
CA LEU A 121 -3.21 -1.79 3.60
C LEU A 121 -2.60 -1.16 2.34
N LEU A 122 -3.19 -0.06 1.87
CA LEU A 122 -2.67 0.69 0.74
C LEU A 122 -2.30 2.11 1.18
N ILE A 123 -1.01 2.46 1.14
CA ILE A 123 -0.57 3.83 1.31
C ILE A 123 -0.81 4.59 0.00
N THR A 124 -1.63 5.63 0.07
CA THR A 124 -2.07 6.44 -1.07
C THR A 124 -1.68 7.90 -0.93
N GLY A 125 -1.06 8.29 0.18
CA GLY A 125 -0.68 9.66 0.38
C GLY A 125 0.13 9.87 1.64
N TYR A 126 0.49 11.12 1.87
CA TYR A 126 1.11 11.58 3.09
C TYR A 126 0.60 12.97 3.46
N LYS A 127 0.77 13.30 4.74
CA LYS A 127 0.45 14.58 5.33
C LYS A 127 1.59 14.95 6.26
N ASP A 128 2.04 16.19 6.15
CA ASP A 128 3.11 16.74 6.97
C ASP A 128 4.42 15.95 6.75
N ASP A 129 5.28 15.85 7.78
CA ASP A 129 6.59 15.18 7.71
C ASP A 129 6.58 13.77 8.35
N ASN A 130 5.43 13.26 8.85
CA ASN A 130 5.38 11.95 9.53
C ASN A 130 4.01 11.24 9.50
N THR A 131 3.04 11.71 8.73
CA THR A 131 1.72 11.08 8.63
C THR A 131 1.54 10.50 7.24
N VAL A 132 1.05 9.26 7.17
CA VAL A 132 0.69 8.61 5.91
C VAL A 132 -0.82 8.46 5.82
N LEU A 133 -1.33 8.50 4.59
CA LEU A 133 -2.74 8.31 4.29
C LEU A 133 -2.90 6.90 3.74
N VAL A 134 -3.64 6.06 4.47
CA VAL A 134 -3.82 4.64 4.17
C VAL A 134 -5.27 4.33 3.87
N ILE A 135 -5.53 3.52 2.85
CA ILE A 135 -6.84 2.90 2.66
C ILE A 135 -6.78 1.51 3.28
N ASP A 136 -7.71 1.27 4.19
CA ASP A 136 -7.91 -0.03 4.82
C ASP A 136 -9.03 -0.77 4.08
N PRO A 137 -8.73 -1.85 3.32
CA PRO A 137 -9.73 -2.56 2.55
C PRO A 137 -10.77 -3.23 3.45
N TRP A 138 -10.53 -3.47 4.74
CA TRP A 138 -11.57 -4.06 5.61
C TRP A 138 -12.79 -3.15 5.78
N VAL A 139 -12.60 -1.83 5.66
CA VAL A 139 -13.65 -0.82 5.86
C VAL A 139 -13.83 0.12 4.67
N GLY A 140 -12.97 0.01 3.66
CA GLY A 140 -13.03 0.85 2.45
C GLY A 140 -12.90 2.35 2.72
N VAL A 141 -12.18 2.75 3.77
CA VAL A 141 -12.01 4.16 4.12
C VAL A 141 -10.55 4.58 4.19
N LEU A 142 -10.31 5.83 3.77
CA LEU A 142 -9.03 6.51 3.96
C LEU A 142 -8.87 6.90 5.43
N LYS A 143 -7.73 6.55 6.02
CA LYS A 143 -7.34 6.86 7.39
C LYS A 143 -6.00 7.61 7.40
N GLU A 144 -5.85 8.52 8.34
CA GLU A 144 -4.55 9.10 8.67
C GLU A 144 -3.90 8.26 9.77
N ILE A 145 -2.64 7.88 9.59
CA ILE A 145 -1.85 7.16 10.60
C ILE A 145 -0.44 7.74 10.66
N THR A 146 0.15 7.84 11.86
CA THR A 146 1.55 8.25 11.96
C THR A 146 2.44 7.12 11.44
N LEU A 147 3.58 7.44 10.82
CA LEU A 147 4.49 6.42 10.33
C LEU A 147 5.00 5.53 11.48
N GLU A 148 5.35 6.15 12.62
CA GLU A 148 5.76 5.44 13.84
C GLU A 148 4.72 4.41 14.30
N GLU A 149 3.44 4.78 14.31
CA GLU A 149 2.35 3.86 14.67
C GLU A 149 2.26 2.71 13.65
N LEU A 150 2.26 3.02 12.35
CA LEU A 150 2.15 2.03 11.28
C LEU A 150 3.32 1.04 11.29
N GLU A 151 4.53 1.51 11.59
CA GLU A 151 5.74 0.70 11.65
C GLU A 151 5.67 -0.41 12.71
N ASN A 152 4.82 -0.29 13.73
CA ASN A 152 4.62 -1.36 14.71
C ASN A 152 3.94 -2.60 14.13
N TYR A 153 3.22 -2.44 13.02
CA TYR A 153 2.44 -3.50 12.39
C TYR A 153 3.01 -3.92 11.04
N TRP A 154 3.66 -3.00 10.32
CA TRP A 154 4.16 -3.20 8.97
C TRP A 154 5.27 -4.28 8.93
N VAL A 155 5.08 -5.30 8.09
CA VAL A 155 6.02 -6.41 7.89
C VAL A 155 6.47 -6.60 6.43
N GLU A 156 5.65 -6.21 5.45
CA GLU A 156 5.93 -6.41 4.03
C GLU A 156 5.56 -5.20 3.19
N THR A 157 6.23 -5.02 2.06
CA THR A 157 5.99 -3.92 1.11
C THR A 157 6.05 -4.44 -0.31
N ILE A 158 5.11 -4.01 -1.15
CA ILE A 158 5.25 -3.96 -2.60
C ILE A 158 5.17 -2.50 -3.04
N VAL A 159 6.18 -2.09 -3.80
CA VAL A 159 6.13 -0.88 -4.59
C VAL A 159 5.97 -1.28 -6.06
N PHE A 160 5.06 -0.62 -6.76
CA PHE A 160 4.86 -0.78 -8.20
C PHE A 160 5.66 0.29 -8.95
N ASP A 161 6.48 -0.11 -9.91
CA ASP A 161 7.21 0.79 -10.80
C ASP A 161 6.80 0.59 -12.25
N LYS A 162 6.72 1.65 -13.04
CA LYS A 162 6.25 1.58 -14.44
C LYS A 162 7.42 1.59 -15.41
#